data_AF-K0TCQ5-F1
#
_entry.id   AF-K0TCQ5-F1
#
_cell.length_a   1.000
_cell.length_b   1.000
_cell.length_c   1.000
_cell.angle_alpha   90.00
_cell.angle_beta   90.00
_cell.angle_gamma   90.00
#
_symmetry.space_group_name_H-M   'P 1'
#
loop_
_entity.id
_entity.type
_entity.pdbx_description
1 polymer ?
#
loop_
_entity_poly.entity_id
_entity_poly.type
_entity_poly.pdbx_seq_one_letter_code
_entity_poly.pdbx_strand_id
1 'polypeptide(L)'
;MKSRDGRVGAAQGQAPEVQPCRLGRRRGEIRHVRVDADLELALLRGPAVGRHWSESRDDEELYIDQDPAAFKVLLDYMRSGMIQVSEVNKNVLLLAEFLGMETLVSATKIRWLVNLGRGPSLSDDSSDADIVAAFDEEYGGISEAIGAGLFPSFLAMNPPSKSQSEVAEIAMTPRPDGGNTVVAREFVGREGPNETQCGPLSAVNGLCSKGYVPSCSHVAYDYECRGDEARGDEYPEVQLLLLRRRKYIQLLPRTENVFAPSDEDRQVKSTLTRFQYACLIIHMGGQVDAILAPPEFSSDESVRSNPFGVAVIQPVPPCWAESNGFVHSKLDIARVDKQVDKAWEWVHQEIMDKLEGYRSPHDIGTVEIVEREILSKAT
;
A
#
# COMPACT_ATOMS: atom_id res chain seq x y z
N MET A 1 -33.69 49.05 -45.01
CA MET A 1 -34.49 48.01 -45.70
C MET A 1 -33.65 47.38 -46.81
N LYS A 2 -33.57 46.03 -46.79
CA LYS A 2 -32.94 45.09 -47.78
C LYS A 2 -31.41 45.13 -47.87
N SER A 3 -30.70 44.30 -47.10
CA SER A 3 -30.47 42.83 -47.24
C SER A 3 -29.60 42.48 -48.44
N ARG A 4 -28.35 42.08 -48.16
CA ARG A 4 -27.41 41.43 -49.07
C ARG A 4 -27.10 40.05 -48.49
N ASP A 5 -27.54 39.01 -49.19
CA ASP A 5 -27.23 37.61 -48.89
C ASP A 5 -25.78 37.29 -49.28
N GLY A 6 -24.99 36.86 -48.30
CA GLY A 6 -23.66 36.28 -48.49
C GLY A 6 -23.72 34.76 -48.31
N ARG A 7 -23.50 34.01 -49.39
CA ARG A 7 -23.34 32.54 -49.39
C ARG A 7 -22.05 32.15 -48.67
N VAL A 8 -22.16 31.30 -47.65
CA VAL A 8 -21.06 30.57 -47.04
C VAL A 8 -20.93 29.21 -47.74
N GLY A 9 -19.76 28.95 -48.33
CA GLY A 9 -19.40 27.65 -48.89
C GLY A 9 -18.89 26.72 -47.79
N ALA A 10 -19.53 25.57 -47.64
CA ALA A 10 -19.09 24.50 -46.75
C ALA A 10 -17.98 23.67 -47.44
N ALA A 11 -16.78 23.66 -46.88
CA ALA A 11 -15.71 22.75 -47.27
C ALA A 11 -15.91 21.39 -46.56
N GLN A 12 -16.18 20.35 -47.34
CA GLN A 12 -16.17 18.96 -46.88
C GLN A 12 -14.71 18.49 -46.76
N GLY A 13 -14.22 18.37 -45.52
CA GLY A 13 -12.99 17.65 -45.22
C GLY A 13 -13.24 16.15 -45.17
N GLN A 14 -12.59 15.40 -46.06
CA GLN A 14 -12.54 13.94 -46.04
C GLN A 14 -11.68 13.46 -44.87
N ALA A 15 -12.23 12.57 -44.04
CA ALA A 15 -11.51 11.88 -42.98
C ALA A 15 -10.55 10.83 -43.56
N PRO A 16 -9.35 10.63 -42.98
CA PRO A 16 -8.41 9.62 -43.45
C PRO A 16 -8.91 8.20 -43.16
N GLU A 17 -8.83 7.36 -44.19
CA GLU A 17 -9.17 5.95 -44.20
C GLU A 17 -8.22 5.17 -43.27
N VAL A 18 -8.76 4.66 -42.16
CA VAL A 18 -8.02 3.84 -41.18
C VAL A 18 -7.84 2.44 -41.75
N GLN A 19 -6.61 2.10 -42.10
CA GLN A 19 -6.19 0.75 -42.49
C GLN A 19 -6.39 -0.23 -41.31
N PRO A 20 -7.12 -1.35 -41.49
CA PRO A 20 -7.25 -2.34 -40.44
C PRO A 20 -5.95 -3.13 -40.24
N CYS A 21 -5.37 -3.01 -39.05
CA CYS A 21 -4.26 -3.85 -38.58
C CYS A 21 -4.66 -5.34 -38.65
N ARG A 22 -4.03 -6.07 -39.58
CA ARG A 22 -4.11 -7.53 -39.63
C ARG A 22 -3.39 -8.12 -38.42
N LEU A 23 -4.14 -8.48 -37.38
CA LEU A 23 -3.68 -9.32 -36.29
C LEU A 23 -3.38 -10.73 -36.82
N GLY A 24 -2.10 -11.00 -37.09
CA GLY A 24 -1.61 -12.33 -37.36
C GLY A 24 -1.81 -13.23 -36.13
N ARG A 25 -2.69 -14.23 -36.24
CA ARG A 25 -2.78 -15.33 -35.28
C ARG A 25 -1.45 -16.09 -35.25
N ARG A 26 -0.58 -15.76 -34.31
CA ARG A 26 0.49 -16.68 -33.89
C ARG A 26 -0.16 -17.78 -33.05
N ARG A 27 -0.21 -19.00 -33.60
CA ARG A 27 -0.45 -20.21 -32.81
C ARG A 27 0.72 -20.32 -31.82
N GLY A 28 0.45 -20.02 -30.55
CA GLY A 28 1.36 -20.31 -29.46
C GLY A 28 1.50 -21.82 -29.32
N GLU A 29 2.72 -22.30 -29.47
CA GLU A 29 3.15 -23.64 -29.06
C GLU A 29 2.89 -23.78 -27.55
N ILE A 30 2.02 -24.72 -27.18
CA ILE A 30 1.81 -25.11 -25.79
C ILE A 30 3.09 -25.80 -25.34
N ARG A 31 3.95 -25.08 -24.63
CA ARG A 31 5.04 -25.72 -23.87
C ARG A 31 4.42 -26.42 -22.69
N HIS A 32 4.45 -27.75 -22.70
CA HIS A 32 4.20 -28.56 -21.52
C HIS A 32 5.19 -28.14 -20.43
N VAL A 33 4.71 -27.41 -19.44
CA VAL A 33 5.40 -27.28 -18.16
C VAL A 33 5.29 -28.65 -17.50
N ARG A 34 6.41 -29.37 -17.47
CA ARG A 34 6.58 -30.53 -16.60
C ARG A 34 6.60 -29.97 -15.18
N VAL A 35 5.47 -30.04 -14.48
CA VAL A 35 5.46 -29.93 -13.03
C VAL A 35 5.95 -31.28 -12.53
N ASP A 36 7.12 -31.28 -11.90
CA ASP A 36 7.69 -32.48 -11.28
C ASP A 36 6.71 -32.98 -10.21
N ALA A 37 6.04 -34.10 -10.52
CA ALA A 37 5.07 -34.76 -9.64
C ALA A 37 5.71 -35.35 -8.37
N ASP A 38 7.03 -35.24 -8.22
CA ASP A 38 7.78 -35.79 -7.08
C ASP A 38 7.75 -34.88 -5.84
N LEU A 39 7.19 -33.66 -5.93
CA LEU A 39 7.01 -32.77 -4.76
C LEU A 39 5.63 -32.91 -4.07
N GLU A 40 4.62 -33.51 -4.72
CA GLU A 40 3.26 -33.61 -4.16
C GLU A 40 3.07 -34.78 -3.18
N LEU A 41 3.93 -35.81 -3.23
CA LEU A 41 3.85 -36.96 -2.33
C LEU A 41 4.50 -36.75 -0.96
N ALA A 42 5.19 -35.62 -0.76
CA ALA A 42 5.76 -35.25 0.54
C ALA A 42 4.77 -34.45 1.42
N LEU A 43 3.78 -33.78 0.83
CA LEU A 43 2.83 -32.91 1.54
C LEU A 43 1.69 -33.67 2.26
N LEU A 44 1.56 -34.97 2.02
CA LEU A 44 0.64 -35.87 2.76
C LEU A 44 1.34 -36.64 3.90
N ARG A 45 2.59 -36.29 4.25
CA ARG A 45 3.31 -36.93 5.38
C ARG A 45 3.16 -36.16 6.69
N GLY A 46 1.96 -35.74 7.03
CA GLY A 46 1.62 -35.49 8.43
C GLY A 46 1.82 -36.77 9.26
N PRO A 47 2.12 -36.68 10.57
CA PRO A 47 2.37 -37.84 11.43
C PRO A 47 1.20 -38.85 11.48
N ALA A 48 0.01 -38.47 11.01
CA ALA A 48 -1.17 -39.34 10.95
C ALA A 48 -1.33 -40.15 9.65
N VAL A 49 -0.72 -39.75 8.53
CA VAL A 49 -1.02 -40.33 7.19
C VAL A 49 0.17 -41.12 6.61
N GLY A 50 1.37 -40.97 7.20
CA GLY A 50 2.63 -41.53 6.67
C GLY A 50 2.95 -43.00 7.00
N ARG A 51 2.06 -43.77 7.63
CA ARG A 51 2.31 -45.22 7.87
C ARG A 51 1.22 -46.07 7.23
N HIS A 52 1.60 -46.69 6.10
CA HIS A 52 0.89 -47.79 5.44
C HIS A 52 -0.62 -47.57 5.24
N TRP A 53 -0.99 -46.71 4.30
CA TRP A 53 -2.14 -47.02 3.47
C TRP A 53 -1.72 -48.23 2.63
N SER A 54 -1.98 -49.44 3.13
CA SER A 54 -1.96 -50.61 2.28
C SER A 54 -2.97 -50.31 1.18
N GLU A 55 -2.50 -50.23 -0.07
CA GLU A 55 -3.36 -50.15 -1.25
C GLU A 55 -4.23 -51.42 -1.26
N SER A 56 -5.35 -51.41 -0.52
CA SER A 56 -6.38 -52.40 -0.67
C SER A 56 -6.96 -52.16 -2.06
N ARG A 57 -6.53 -53.02 -2.99
CA ARG A 57 -7.24 -53.23 -4.24
C ARG A 57 -8.63 -53.73 -3.86
N ASP A 58 -9.59 -52.83 -3.87
CA ASP A 58 -11.00 -53.02 -4.21
C ASP A 58 -11.67 -51.65 -4.05
N ASP A 59 -12.85 -51.45 -4.65
CA ASP A 59 -13.64 -50.21 -4.62
C ASP A 59 -14.18 -49.87 -3.21
N GLU A 60 -13.31 -49.84 -2.21
CA GLU A 60 -13.65 -49.57 -0.82
C GLU A 60 -13.78 -48.05 -0.63
N GLU A 61 -15.02 -47.62 -0.41
CA GLU A 61 -15.31 -46.25 0.01
C GLU A 61 -14.58 -45.95 1.32
N LEU A 62 -13.74 -44.91 1.32
CA LEU A 62 -13.06 -44.41 2.51
C LEU A 62 -14.03 -43.57 3.34
N TYR A 63 -14.35 -44.03 4.55
CA TYR A 63 -15.19 -43.29 5.49
C TYR A 63 -14.32 -42.42 6.41
N ILE A 64 -14.56 -41.12 6.37
CA ILE A 64 -13.94 -40.12 7.25
C ILE A 64 -15.03 -39.58 8.16
N ASP A 65 -14.94 -39.84 9.47
CA ASP A 65 -15.89 -39.35 10.47
C ASP A 65 -15.60 -37.89 10.84
N GLN A 66 -15.83 -36.98 9.89
CA GLN A 66 -15.58 -35.54 10.01
C GLN A 66 -16.70 -34.73 9.33
N ASP A 67 -16.76 -33.42 9.62
CA ASP A 67 -17.73 -32.51 9.02
C ASP A 67 -17.54 -32.44 7.48
N PRO A 68 -18.51 -32.93 6.69
CA PRO A 68 -18.38 -32.94 5.22
C PRO A 68 -18.34 -31.54 4.62
N ALA A 69 -18.92 -30.53 5.29
CA ALA A 69 -18.90 -29.16 4.80
C ALA A 69 -17.50 -28.54 4.95
N ALA A 70 -16.86 -28.74 6.10
CA ALA A 70 -15.48 -28.30 6.33
C ALA A 70 -14.50 -29.07 5.42
N PHE A 71 -14.69 -30.39 5.28
CA PHE A 71 -13.85 -31.22 4.43
C PHE A 71 -13.93 -30.82 2.96
N LYS A 72 -15.10 -30.43 2.46
CA LYS A 72 -15.27 -29.91 1.10
C LYS A 72 -14.37 -28.70 0.83
N VAL A 73 -14.33 -27.73 1.75
CA VAL A 73 -13.49 -26.53 1.62
C VAL A 73 -12.01 -26.91 1.61
N LEU A 74 -11.58 -27.82 2.49
CA LEU A 74 -10.19 -28.29 2.52
C LEU A 74 -9.81 -29.08 1.26
N LEU A 75 -10.74 -29.83 0.68
CA LEU A 75 -10.54 -30.52 -0.58
C LEU A 75 -10.36 -29.54 -1.75
N ASP A 76 -11.13 -28.45 -1.77
CA ASP A 76 -10.98 -27.39 -2.76
C ASP A 76 -9.63 -26.63 -2.58
N TYR A 77 -9.19 -26.44 -1.34
CA TYR A 77 -7.82 -25.96 -1.05
C TYR A 77 -6.74 -26.92 -1.55
N MET A 78 -6.85 -28.23 -1.29
CA MET A 78 -5.88 -29.22 -1.78
C MET A 78 -5.79 -29.25 -3.31
N ARG A 79 -6.89 -28.98 -4.01
CA ARG A 79 -6.93 -28.94 -5.48
C ARG A 79 -6.35 -27.67 -6.08
N SER A 80 -6.56 -26.54 -5.41
CA SER A 80 -6.22 -25.22 -5.96
C SER A 80 -4.95 -24.60 -5.37
N GLY A 81 -4.48 -25.12 -4.24
CA GLY A 81 -3.42 -24.53 -3.42
C GLY A 81 -3.83 -23.25 -2.68
N MET A 82 -5.09 -22.80 -2.84
CA MET A 82 -5.61 -21.54 -2.31
C MET A 82 -6.95 -21.72 -1.61
N ILE A 83 -7.21 -20.92 -0.57
CA ILE A 83 -8.49 -20.92 0.13
C ILE A 83 -9.03 -19.48 0.22
N GLN A 84 -10.33 -19.33 0.01
CA GLN A 84 -10.99 -18.04 0.22
C GLN A 84 -11.13 -17.79 1.73
N VAL A 85 -10.69 -16.63 2.20
CA VAL A 85 -10.76 -16.28 3.63
C VAL A 85 -12.19 -16.34 4.17
N SER A 86 -13.18 -15.98 3.34
CA SER A 86 -14.60 -16.05 3.69
C SER A 86 -15.12 -17.47 3.92
N GLU A 87 -14.43 -18.49 3.40
CA GLU A 87 -14.78 -19.91 3.56
C GLU A 87 -14.11 -20.53 4.79
N VAL A 88 -13.13 -19.85 5.38
CA VAL A 88 -12.41 -20.32 6.56
C VAL A 88 -13.23 -20.06 7.82
N ASN A 89 -13.88 -21.11 8.33
CA ASN A 89 -14.59 -21.09 9.60
C ASN A 89 -13.85 -21.92 10.69
N LYS A 90 -14.38 -21.96 11.92
CA LYS A 90 -13.78 -22.73 13.04
C LYS A 90 -13.57 -24.19 12.68
N ASN A 91 -14.57 -24.84 12.09
CA ASN A 91 -14.54 -26.25 11.76
C ASN A 91 -13.48 -26.53 10.69
N VAL A 92 -13.36 -25.66 9.69
CA VAL A 92 -12.33 -25.76 8.64
C VAL A 92 -10.92 -25.71 9.25
N LEU A 93 -10.66 -24.76 10.15
CA LEU A 93 -9.34 -24.62 10.77
C LEU A 93 -9.00 -25.77 11.74
N LEU A 94 -9.96 -26.20 12.56
CA LEU A 94 -9.79 -27.35 13.45
C LEU A 94 -9.53 -28.64 12.66
N LEU A 95 -10.27 -28.84 11.56
CA LEU A 95 -10.08 -29.98 10.69
C LEU A 95 -8.74 -29.90 9.94
N ALA A 96 -8.31 -28.72 9.51
CA ALA A 96 -6.99 -28.52 8.90
C ALA A 96 -5.85 -28.87 9.87
N GLU A 97 -5.97 -28.45 11.13
CA GLU A 97 -5.02 -28.80 12.19
C GLU A 97 -5.02 -30.31 12.47
N PHE A 98 -6.20 -30.92 12.60
CA PHE A 98 -6.34 -32.38 12.79
C PHE A 98 -5.73 -33.19 11.65
N LEU A 99 -5.93 -32.78 10.40
CA LEU A 99 -5.38 -33.44 9.22
C LEU A 99 -3.88 -33.16 9.02
N GLY A 100 -3.26 -32.29 9.83
CA GLY A 100 -1.86 -31.93 9.70
C GLY A 100 -1.56 -31.11 8.44
N MET A 101 -2.48 -30.22 8.04
CA MET A 101 -2.32 -29.34 6.88
C MET A 101 -1.43 -28.14 7.24
N GLU A 102 -0.16 -28.43 7.55
CA GLU A 102 0.80 -27.48 8.13
C GLU A 102 0.86 -26.15 7.36
N THR A 103 0.86 -26.17 6.03
CA THR A 103 0.91 -24.95 5.22
C THR A 103 -0.28 -24.02 5.47
N LEU A 104 -1.50 -24.57 5.54
CA LEU A 104 -2.71 -23.79 5.83
C LEU A 104 -2.74 -23.33 7.29
N VAL A 105 -2.33 -24.20 8.21
CA VAL A 105 -2.27 -23.92 9.64
C VAL A 105 -1.28 -22.79 9.93
N SER A 106 -0.04 -22.90 9.42
CA SER A 106 1.00 -21.88 9.54
C SER A 106 0.54 -20.56 8.93
N ALA A 107 -0.03 -20.57 7.73
CA ALA A 107 -0.52 -19.36 7.10
C ALA A 107 -1.61 -18.67 7.91
N THR A 108 -2.50 -19.46 8.52
CA THR A 108 -3.54 -18.96 9.42
C THR A 108 -2.93 -18.32 10.66
N LYS A 109 -1.98 -19.00 11.33
CA LYS A 109 -1.28 -18.49 12.54
C LYS A 109 -0.55 -17.20 12.26
N ILE A 110 0.23 -17.16 11.17
CA ILE A 110 0.94 -15.96 10.71
C ILE A 110 -0.07 -14.84 10.51
N ARG A 111 -1.09 -15.05 9.66
CA ARG A 111 -2.12 -14.05 9.38
C ARG A 111 -2.81 -13.56 10.67
N TRP A 112 -3.00 -14.42 11.65
CA TRP A 112 -3.64 -14.07 12.91
C TRP A 112 -2.76 -13.19 13.79
N LEU A 113 -1.50 -13.60 14.04
CA LEU A 113 -0.55 -12.86 14.88
C LEU A 113 -0.29 -11.45 14.32
N VAL A 114 -0.08 -11.41 13.01
CA VAL A 114 0.06 -10.22 12.19
C VAL A 114 -1.09 -9.23 12.40
N ASN A 115 -2.33 -9.73 12.40
CA ASN A 115 -3.52 -8.90 12.42
C ASN A 115 -4.07 -8.61 13.82
N LEU A 116 -3.66 -9.35 14.85
CA LEU A 116 -4.00 -9.01 16.23
C LEU A 116 -3.31 -7.71 16.65
N GLY A 117 -2.18 -7.32 16.04
CA GLY A 117 -1.36 -6.16 16.46
C GLY A 117 -0.90 -6.24 17.92
N ARG A 118 -1.06 -7.44 18.50
CA ARG A 118 -0.70 -7.80 19.86
C ARG A 118 0.30 -8.93 19.93
N GLY A 119 0.66 -9.52 18.79
CA GLY A 119 1.76 -10.46 18.75
C GLY A 119 3.06 -9.81 19.21
N PRO A 120 4.06 -10.61 19.61
CA PRO A 120 5.37 -10.12 20.02
C PRO A 120 5.94 -9.19 18.95
N SER A 121 6.78 -8.24 19.38
CA SER A 121 7.55 -7.39 18.47
C SER A 121 8.49 -8.26 17.65
N LEU A 122 7.99 -8.77 16.54
CA LEU A 122 8.75 -9.51 15.55
C LEU A 122 9.54 -8.50 14.73
N SER A 123 10.81 -8.77 14.49
CA SER A 123 11.61 -7.96 13.58
C SER A 123 11.08 -8.09 12.15
N ASP A 124 11.30 -7.07 11.32
CA ASP A 124 10.92 -7.09 9.89
C ASP A 124 11.55 -8.28 9.14
N ASP A 125 12.67 -8.84 9.66
CA ASP A 125 13.39 -9.98 9.10
C ASP A 125 12.95 -11.35 9.66
N SER A 126 11.87 -11.41 10.45
CA SER A 126 11.39 -12.67 11.05
C SER A 126 10.93 -13.66 9.98
N SER A 127 11.37 -14.92 10.07
CA SER A 127 10.91 -15.95 9.13
C SER A 127 9.49 -16.42 9.47
N ASP A 128 8.76 -16.96 8.50
CA ASP A 128 7.43 -17.57 8.72
C ASP A 128 7.44 -18.58 9.89
N ALA A 129 8.54 -19.32 10.06
CA ALA A 129 8.70 -20.27 11.16
C ALA A 129 8.81 -19.59 12.53
N ASP A 130 9.52 -18.46 12.61
CA ASP A 130 9.63 -17.67 13.85
C ASP A 130 8.28 -17.08 14.24
N ILE A 131 7.51 -16.60 13.26
CA ILE A 131 6.16 -16.07 13.48
C ILE A 131 5.21 -17.17 13.97
N VAL A 132 5.27 -18.36 13.37
CA VAL A 132 4.46 -19.52 13.82
C VAL A 132 4.87 -19.96 15.22
N ALA A 133 6.17 -20.03 15.51
CA ALA A 133 6.67 -20.40 16.83
C ALA A 133 6.22 -19.38 17.90
N ALA A 134 6.28 -18.09 17.58
CA ALA A 134 5.79 -17.04 18.46
C ALA A 134 4.28 -17.13 18.71
N PHE A 135 3.49 -17.45 17.67
CA PHE A 135 2.05 -17.72 17.84
C PHE A 135 1.82 -18.93 18.76
N ASP A 136 2.56 -20.03 18.54
CA ASP A 136 2.39 -21.26 19.29
C ASP A 136 2.83 -21.12 20.74
N GLU A 137 3.86 -20.33 21.01
CA GLU A 137 4.30 -19.99 22.36
C GLU A 137 3.25 -19.15 23.12
N GLU A 138 2.61 -18.20 22.44
CA GLU A 138 1.65 -17.28 23.08
C GLU A 138 0.25 -17.89 23.23
N TYR A 139 -0.22 -18.63 22.22
CA TYR A 139 -1.62 -19.06 22.10
C TYR A 139 -1.80 -20.58 22.03
N GLY A 140 -0.72 -21.36 21.89
CA GLY A 140 -0.81 -22.78 21.56
C GLY A 140 -1.19 -23.01 20.09
N GLY A 141 -1.86 -24.12 19.81
CA GLY A 141 -2.37 -24.41 18.47
C GLY A 141 -3.57 -23.54 18.07
N ILE A 142 -4.09 -23.81 16.87
CA ILE A 142 -5.31 -23.18 16.39
C ILE A 142 -6.49 -23.51 17.32
N SER A 143 -6.59 -24.77 17.75
CA SER A 143 -7.62 -25.22 18.67
C SER A 143 -7.63 -24.42 19.98
N GLU A 144 -6.47 -24.25 20.61
CA GLU A 144 -6.30 -23.48 21.85
C GLU A 144 -6.65 -22.01 21.63
N ALA A 145 -6.17 -21.39 20.55
CA ALA A 145 -6.48 -20.00 20.21
C ALA A 145 -7.99 -19.78 19.95
N ILE A 146 -8.66 -20.71 19.26
CA ILE A 146 -10.12 -20.69 19.08
C ILE A 146 -10.83 -20.82 20.42
N GLY A 147 -10.36 -21.73 21.28
CA GLY A 147 -10.87 -21.93 22.65
C GLY A 147 -10.73 -20.70 23.54
N ALA A 148 -9.64 -19.93 23.36
CA ALA A 148 -9.41 -18.64 24.00
C ALA A 148 -10.31 -17.51 23.44
N GLY A 149 -11.18 -17.80 22.46
CA GLY A 149 -12.12 -16.84 21.92
C GLY A 149 -11.51 -15.85 20.93
N LEU A 150 -10.33 -16.14 20.37
CA LEU A 150 -9.66 -15.25 19.42
C LEU A 150 -10.27 -15.34 18.02
N PHE A 151 -11.06 -16.38 17.73
CA PHE A 151 -11.56 -16.66 16.38
C PHE A 151 -12.43 -15.55 15.76
N PRO A 152 -13.30 -14.84 16.51
CA PRO A 152 -13.98 -13.66 16.00
C PRO A 152 -13.01 -12.58 15.52
N SER A 153 -11.83 -12.44 16.14
CA SER A 153 -10.79 -11.52 15.70
C SER A 153 -10.19 -11.93 14.36
N PHE A 154 -10.12 -13.23 14.07
CA PHE A 154 -9.72 -13.77 12.75
C PHE A 154 -10.79 -13.47 11.67
N LEU A 155 -12.07 -13.68 11.96
CA LEU A 155 -13.15 -13.38 10.99
C LEU A 155 -13.37 -11.87 10.78
N ALA A 156 -13.19 -11.07 11.83
CA ALA A 156 -13.31 -9.62 11.79
C ALA A 156 -12.17 -8.93 11.01
N MET A 157 -11.35 -9.69 10.27
CA MET A 157 -10.27 -9.21 9.41
C MET A 157 -10.72 -8.93 7.96
N ASN A 158 -11.96 -9.27 7.59
CA ASN A 158 -12.56 -8.96 6.28
C ASN A 158 -13.42 -7.68 6.20
N PRO A 159 -13.98 -7.07 7.27
CA PRO A 159 -14.71 -5.82 7.13
C PRO A 159 -13.74 -4.62 6.97
N PRO A 160 -14.03 -3.70 6.03
CA PRO A 160 -13.17 -2.57 5.64
C PRO A 160 -12.88 -1.54 6.76
N SER A 161 -13.56 -1.62 7.90
CA SER A 161 -13.43 -0.65 9.01
C SER A 161 -12.43 -1.06 10.09
N LYS A 162 -11.85 -2.27 10.05
CA LYS A 162 -10.97 -2.80 11.11
C LYS A 162 -9.57 -3.23 10.66
N SER A 163 -9.22 -3.00 9.39
CA SER A 163 -7.85 -3.27 8.93
C SER A 163 -6.87 -2.40 9.70
N GLN A 164 -5.89 -3.04 10.35
CA GLN A 164 -4.79 -2.32 10.99
C GLN A 164 -4.11 -1.44 9.94
N SER A 165 -4.14 -0.14 10.19
CA SER A 165 -3.46 0.83 9.36
C SER A 165 -2.26 1.33 10.13
N GLU A 166 -1.10 1.34 9.49
CA GLU A 166 -0.01 2.15 9.97
C GLU A 166 -0.35 3.59 9.64
N VAL A 167 -0.13 4.44 10.62
CA VAL A 167 -0.40 5.86 10.52
C VAL A 167 0.93 6.56 10.36
N ALA A 168 0.96 7.55 9.49
CA ALA A 168 2.03 8.52 9.48
C ALA A 168 1.42 9.91 9.57
N GLU A 169 2.13 10.82 10.21
CA GLU A 169 1.77 12.22 10.19
C GLU A 169 2.92 13.07 9.68
N ILE A 170 2.57 14.21 9.11
CA ILE A 170 3.47 15.32 8.89
C ILE A 170 3.13 16.33 9.97
N ALA A 171 4.07 16.59 10.86
CA ALA A 171 3.90 17.48 11.99
C ALA A 171 4.96 18.57 11.97
N MET A 172 4.70 19.64 12.71
CA MET A 172 5.71 20.65 13.01
C MET A 172 6.25 20.48 14.41
N THR A 173 7.57 20.49 14.52
CA THR A 173 8.26 20.48 15.80
C THR A 173 9.03 21.79 15.99
N PRO A 174 8.98 22.40 17.19
CA PRO A 174 9.81 23.55 17.50
C PRO A 174 11.28 23.12 17.57
N ARG A 175 12.16 23.93 16.98
CA ARG A 175 13.61 23.74 17.03
C ARG A 175 14.20 24.44 18.27
N PRO A 176 15.34 23.96 18.80
CA PRO A 176 16.02 24.60 19.93
C PRO A 176 16.44 26.06 19.69
N ASP A 177 16.60 26.46 18.43
CA ASP A 177 16.96 27.81 18.00
C ASP A 177 15.76 28.78 17.91
N GLY A 178 14.56 28.32 18.23
CA GLY A 178 13.32 29.11 18.15
C GLY A 178 12.63 29.07 16.79
N GLY A 179 13.15 28.32 15.81
CA GLY A 179 12.46 28.02 14.55
C GLY A 179 11.47 26.86 14.67
N ASN A 180 10.82 26.51 13.56
CA ASN A 180 10.07 25.26 13.42
C ASN A 180 10.72 24.41 12.34
N THR A 181 10.61 23.08 12.45
CA THR A 181 10.93 22.15 11.37
C THR A 181 9.74 21.26 11.09
N VAL A 182 9.58 20.86 9.84
CA VAL A 182 8.64 19.81 9.48
C VAL A 182 9.30 18.45 9.78
N VAL A 183 8.51 17.54 10.34
CA VAL A 183 8.88 16.15 10.59
C VAL A 183 7.84 15.23 9.97
N ALA A 184 8.30 14.20 9.27
CA ALA A 184 7.49 13.04 8.96
C ALA A 184 7.63 12.05 10.11
N ARG A 185 6.52 11.61 10.69
CA ARG A 185 6.48 10.62 11.77
C ARG A 185 5.74 9.39 11.32
N GLU A 186 6.40 8.25 11.37
CA GLU A 186 5.78 6.96 11.08
C GLU A 186 5.50 6.23 12.39
N PHE A 187 4.23 5.92 12.66
CA PHE A 187 3.79 5.16 13.83
C PHE A 187 3.71 3.68 13.44
N VAL A 188 4.83 2.97 13.61
CA VAL A 188 4.95 1.54 13.28
C VAL A 188 4.92 0.73 14.58
N GLY A 189 3.85 -0.03 14.79
CA GLY A 189 3.72 -0.90 15.97
C GLY A 189 3.50 -0.12 17.28
N ARG A 190 4.20 -0.54 18.34
CA ARG A 190 4.05 0.00 19.72
C ARG A 190 5.19 0.90 20.15
N GLU A 191 6.22 1.06 19.33
CA GLU A 191 7.36 1.91 19.63
C GLU A 191 7.01 3.39 19.41
N GLY A 192 7.90 4.28 19.85
CA GLY A 192 7.77 5.72 19.54
C GLY A 192 7.78 5.95 18.02
N PRO A 193 7.28 7.11 17.55
CA PRO A 193 7.29 7.40 16.12
C PRO A 193 8.72 7.44 15.56
N ASN A 194 8.92 6.84 14.39
CA ASN A 194 10.13 7.05 13.62
C ASN A 194 10.05 8.45 13.00
N GLU A 195 10.86 9.39 13.51
CA GLU A 195 10.85 10.77 13.06
C GLU A 195 11.92 11.01 11.99
N THR A 196 11.52 11.64 10.88
CA THR A 196 12.44 12.13 9.83
C THR A 196 12.24 13.62 9.63
N GLN A 197 13.26 14.42 9.94
CA GLN A 197 13.28 15.85 9.62
C GLN A 197 13.41 16.04 8.11
N CYS A 198 12.44 16.73 7.51
CA CYS A 198 12.39 16.96 6.08
C CYS A 198 11.48 18.15 5.77
N GLY A 199 11.48 18.65 4.52
CA GLY A 199 10.53 19.69 4.11
C GLY A 199 9.12 19.14 3.88
N PRO A 200 8.07 19.98 3.82
CA PRO A 200 6.69 19.53 3.61
C PRO A 200 6.51 18.71 2.31
N LEU A 201 7.09 19.14 1.19
CA LEU A 201 6.99 18.41 -0.06
C LEU A 201 7.76 17.08 0.02
N SER A 202 8.97 17.13 0.61
CA SER A 202 9.78 15.95 0.93
C SER A 202 9.00 14.91 1.75
N ALA A 203 8.30 15.37 2.80
CA ALA A 203 7.54 14.54 3.72
C ALA A 203 6.38 13.83 3.02
N VAL A 204 5.59 14.57 2.22
CA VAL A 204 4.47 14.00 1.47
C VAL A 204 4.96 12.97 0.46
N ASN A 205 5.95 13.32 -0.37
CA ASN A 205 6.48 12.41 -1.38
C ASN A 205 7.13 11.17 -0.74
N GLY A 206 7.89 11.35 0.34
CA GLY A 206 8.53 10.26 1.06
C GLY A 206 7.53 9.28 1.65
N LEU A 207 6.49 9.76 2.33
CA LEU A 207 5.43 8.90 2.86
C LEU A 207 4.63 8.23 1.74
N CYS A 208 4.28 8.95 0.66
CA CYS A 208 3.61 8.38 -0.50
C CYS A 208 4.46 7.29 -1.20
N SER A 209 5.78 7.48 -1.29
CA SER A 209 6.71 6.48 -1.84
C SER A 209 6.73 5.19 -1.02
N LYS A 210 6.54 5.33 0.31
CA LYS A 210 6.39 4.25 1.29
C LYS A 210 4.98 3.64 1.31
N GLY A 211 4.08 4.08 0.44
CA GLY A 211 2.72 3.54 0.29
C GLY A 211 1.68 4.15 1.24
N TYR A 212 2.03 5.20 1.99
CA TYR A 212 1.04 5.98 2.73
C TYR A 212 0.17 6.80 1.77
N VAL A 213 -1.11 6.89 2.10
CA VAL A 213 -2.11 7.63 1.32
C VAL A 213 -2.73 8.68 2.24
N PRO A 214 -2.92 9.94 1.78
CA PRO A 214 -3.60 10.96 2.58
C PRO A 214 -4.98 10.48 3.05
N SER A 215 -5.25 10.61 4.34
CA SER A 215 -6.55 10.24 4.91
C SER A 215 -7.57 11.30 4.53
N CYS A 216 -8.45 11.03 3.55
CA CYS A 216 -9.48 11.98 3.11
C CYS A 216 -10.55 12.31 4.17
N SER A 217 -10.55 11.63 5.31
CA SER A 217 -11.51 11.89 6.37
C SER A 217 -11.02 13.02 7.29
N HIS A 218 -11.64 14.19 7.17
CA HIS A 218 -11.71 15.21 8.25
C HIS A 218 -12.34 14.68 9.55
N VAL A 219 -12.79 13.42 9.56
CA VAL A 219 -13.21 12.71 10.76
C VAL A 219 -11.98 12.63 11.65
N ALA A 220 -11.93 13.53 12.63
CA ALA A 220 -11.06 13.45 13.79
C ALA A 220 -10.96 11.98 14.17
N TYR A 221 -9.76 11.44 14.08
CA TYR A 221 -9.51 10.09 14.56
C TYR A 221 -9.93 10.10 16.01
N ASP A 222 -10.99 9.36 16.33
CA ASP A 222 -11.30 9.07 17.71
C ASP A 222 -10.10 8.30 18.23
N TYR A 223 -9.43 8.84 19.26
CA TYR A 223 -8.15 8.35 19.78
C TYR A 223 -8.23 6.91 20.35
N GLU A 224 -9.34 6.19 20.14
CA GLU A 224 -9.66 4.86 20.66
C GLU A 224 -8.61 3.76 20.33
N CYS A 225 -7.74 3.95 19.34
CA CYS A 225 -6.63 3.02 19.08
C CYS A 225 -5.44 3.19 20.04
N ARG A 226 -5.31 4.33 20.72
CA ARG A 226 -4.53 4.44 21.95
C ARG A 226 -5.51 4.11 23.07
N GLY A 227 -5.37 2.94 23.69
CA GLY A 227 -6.19 2.52 24.83
C GLY A 227 -6.01 3.36 26.10
N ASP A 228 -5.68 4.64 25.97
CA ASP A 228 -5.46 5.59 27.05
C ASP A 228 -6.22 6.89 26.73
N GLU A 229 -7.29 7.15 27.50
CA GLU A 229 -8.06 8.40 27.54
C GLU A 229 -7.24 9.61 28.04
N ALA A 230 -5.91 9.53 28.09
CA ALA A 230 -5.07 10.48 28.80
C ALA A 230 -3.78 10.79 28.05
N ARG A 231 -3.81 11.84 27.21
CA ARG A 231 -2.67 12.75 26.92
C ARG A 231 -3.09 13.86 25.94
N GLY A 232 -4.01 14.72 26.39
CA GLY A 232 -4.35 15.96 25.68
C GLY A 232 -3.23 17.02 25.69
N ASP A 233 -2.20 16.83 26.51
CA ASP A 233 -1.15 17.85 26.75
C ASP A 233 0.22 17.49 26.16
N GLU A 234 0.40 16.30 25.56
CA GLU A 234 1.75 15.81 25.21
C GLU A 234 2.20 16.12 23.78
N TYR A 235 1.31 16.64 22.93
CA TYR A 235 1.66 17.08 21.58
C TYR A 235 0.99 18.44 21.29
N PRO A 236 1.56 19.57 21.76
CA PRO A 236 1.09 20.92 21.42
C PRO A 236 1.36 21.30 19.94
N GLU A 237 1.73 20.33 19.12
CA GLU A 237 2.26 20.48 17.78
C GLU A 237 1.14 20.53 16.75
N VAL A 238 1.33 21.35 15.72
CA VAL A 238 0.34 21.47 14.65
C VAL A 238 0.54 20.27 13.71
N GLN A 239 -0.33 19.27 13.85
CA GLN A 239 -0.45 18.20 12.87
C GLN A 239 -0.91 18.81 11.54
N LEU A 240 -0.14 18.59 10.48
CA LEU A 240 -0.37 19.18 9.16
C LEU A 240 -1.14 18.23 8.24
N LEU A 241 -0.73 16.96 8.23
CA LEU A 241 -1.34 15.96 7.38
C LEU A 241 -1.27 14.60 8.05
N LEU A 242 -2.41 13.90 8.05
CA LEU A 242 -2.49 12.50 8.46
C LEU A 242 -2.55 11.60 7.23
N LEU A 243 -1.63 10.65 7.14
CA LEU A 243 -1.59 9.65 6.11
C LEU A 243 -1.72 8.27 6.73
N ARG A 244 -2.26 7.33 5.94
CA ARG A 244 -2.44 5.95 6.36
C ARG A 244 -1.95 5.04 5.28
N ARG A 245 -1.28 3.95 5.66
CA ARG A 245 -1.17 2.78 4.80
C ARG A 245 -1.78 1.61 5.53
N ARG A 246 -2.46 0.74 4.79
CA ARG A 246 -2.83 -0.55 5.36
C ARG A 246 -1.54 -1.27 5.75
N LYS A 247 -1.50 -1.84 6.95
CA LYS A 247 -0.37 -2.65 7.39
C LYS A 247 -0.33 -3.90 6.52
N TYR A 248 0.41 -3.82 5.42
CA TYR A 248 0.78 -4.99 4.63
C TYR A 248 1.96 -5.61 5.34
N ILE A 249 1.69 -6.65 6.10
CA ILE A 249 2.79 -7.53 6.46
C ILE A 249 3.14 -8.23 5.17
N GLN A 250 4.36 -7.98 4.69
CA GLN A 250 4.95 -8.75 3.60
C GLN A 250 5.08 -10.17 4.13
N LEU A 251 4.02 -10.95 3.97
CA LEU A 251 4.09 -12.37 4.23
C LEU A 251 5.09 -12.92 3.21
N LEU A 252 5.94 -13.87 3.60
CA LEU A 252 6.80 -14.48 2.61
C LEU A 252 5.92 -15.09 1.50
N PRO A 253 6.40 -15.17 0.24
CA PRO A 253 5.59 -15.64 -0.89
C PRO A 253 4.91 -17.00 -0.66
N ARG A 254 5.48 -17.83 0.21
CA ARG A 254 4.91 -19.14 0.59
C ARG A 254 3.58 -19.02 1.34
N THR A 255 3.44 -18.00 2.17
CA THR A 255 2.25 -17.75 2.98
C THR A 255 1.24 -16.86 2.27
N GLU A 256 1.70 -15.94 1.40
CA GLU A 256 0.81 -15.12 0.54
C GLU A 256 -0.05 -15.97 -0.40
N ASN A 257 0.47 -17.10 -0.87
CA ASN A 257 -0.20 -17.93 -1.87
C ASN A 257 -1.24 -18.89 -1.28
N VAL A 258 -1.39 -18.97 0.04
CA VAL A 258 -2.38 -19.86 0.67
C VAL A 258 -3.77 -19.25 0.65
N PHE A 259 -3.90 -17.94 0.88
CA PHE A 259 -5.19 -17.28 0.85
C PHE A 259 -5.39 -16.60 -0.50
N ALA A 260 -6.51 -16.88 -1.15
CA ALA A 260 -6.88 -16.13 -2.34
C ALA A 260 -6.97 -14.63 -1.97
N PRO A 261 -6.31 -13.73 -2.72
CA PRO A 261 -6.38 -12.30 -2.45
C PRO A 261 -7.83 -11.85 -2.62
N SER A 262 -8.35 -11.11 -1.64
CA SER A 262 -9.67 -10.48 -1.77
C SER A 262 -9.67 -9.49 -2.93
N ASP A 263 -10.86 -9.16 -3.45
CA ASP A 263 -10.96 -8.10 -4.46
C ASP A 263 -10.47 -6.76 -3.91
N GLU A 264 -10.55 -6.55 -2.59
CA GLU A 264 -9.93 -5.43 -1.89
C GLU A 264 -8.40 -5.54 -1.84
N ASP A 265 -7.82 -6.72 -1.60
CA ASP A 265 -6.37 -6.89 -1.64
C ASP A 265 -5.83 -6.67 -3.05
N ARG A 266 -6.59 -7.10 -4.07
CA ARG A 266 -6.30 -6.79 -5.48
C ARG A 266 -6.48 -5.31 -5.75
N GLN A 267 -7.57 -4.71 -5.26
CA GLN A 267 -7.83 -3.29 -5.40
C GLN A 267 -6.73 -2.51 -4.76
N VAL A 268 -6.37 -2.72 -3.49
CA VAL A 268 -5.27 -2.01 -2.83
C VAL A 268 -3.92 -2.31 -3.49
N LYS A 269 -3.62 -3.54 -3.92
CA LYS A 269 -2.42 -3.79 -4.75
C LYS A 269 -2.45 -2.99 -6.08
N SER A 270 -3.64 -2.75 -6.63
CA SER A 270 -3.86 -1.94 -7.86
C SER A 270 -4.07 -0.44 -7.63
N THR A 271 -4.51 -0.03 -6.43
CA THR A 271 -4.78 1.34 -5.93
C THR A 271 -3.68 1.79 -4.98
N LEU A 272 -2.54 1.09 -4.95
CA LEU A 272 -1.20 1.68 -4.82
C LEU A 272 -0.89 2.62 -6.00
N THR A 273 -1.90 3.34 -6.47
CA THR A 273 -1.81 4.61 -7.14
C THR A 273 -1.01 5.53 -6.20
N ARG A 274 0.30 5.53 -6.37
CA ARG A 274 1.16 6.43 -5.61
C ARG A 274 1.06 7.78 -6.28
N PHE A 275 0.55 8.77 -5.55
CA PHE A 275 0.63 10.15 -6.02
C PHE A 275 2.01 10.70 -5.71
N GLN A 276 2.57 11.38 -6.70
CA GLN A 276 3.77 12.19 -6.55
C GLN A 276 3.44 13.63 -6.80
N TYR A 277 4.06 14.51 -6.03
CA TYR A 277 3.86 15.95 -6.14
C TYR A 277 5.16 16.60 -6.55
N ALA A 278 5.07 17.54 -7.49
CA ALA A 278 6.16 18.44 -7.81
C ALA A 278 5.67 19.88 -7.65
N CYS A 279 6.60 20.76 -7.30
CA CYS A 279 6.36 22.17 -7.04
C CYS A 279 7.08 22.98 -8.12
N LEU A 280 6.30 23.64 -8.97
CA LEU A 280 6.76 24.52 -10.05
C LEU A 280 6.93 25.93 -9.48
N ILE A 281 8.11 26.51 -9.64
CA ILE A 281 8.42 27.85 -9.17
C ILE A 281 8.48 28.77 -10.38
N ILE A 282 7.53 29.69 -10.45
CA ILE A 282 7.26 30.50 -11.64
C ILE A 282 7.65 31.95 -11.37
N HIS A 283 8.50 32.52 -12.21
CA HIS A 283 8.90 33.92 -12.11
C HIS A 283 7.77 34.88 -12.49
N MET A 284 7.96 36.18 -12.21
CA MET A 284 7.06 37.29 -12.59
C MET A 284 6.83 37.47 -14.11
N GLY A 285 7.35 36.58 -14.96
CA GLY A 285 7.09 36.52 -16.40
C GLY A 285 6.30 35.27 -16.86
N GLY A 286 5.84 34.43 -15.93
CA GLY A 286 5.14 33.18 -16.24
C GLY A 286 6.06 32.02 -16.68
N GLN A 287 7.37 32.21 -16.64
CA GLN A 287 8.35 31.16 -16.92
C GLN A 287 8.66 30.37 -15.65
N VAL A 288 8.73 29.05 -15.77
CA VAL A 288 9.17 28.16 -14.67
C VAL A 288 10.69 28.26 -14.53
N ASP A 289 11.15 28.75 -13.39
CA ASP A 289 12.58 28.94 -13.10
C ASP A 289 13.23 27.67 -12.56
N ALA A 290 12.50 26.95 -11.71
CA ALA A 290 12.96 25.75 -11.03
C ALA A 290 11.78 24.83 -10.70
N ILE A 291 12.08 23.55 -10.50
CA ILE A 291 11.12 22.55 -10.01
C ILE A 291 11.72 21.83 -8.81
N LEU A 292 10.94 21.73 -7.73
CA LEU A 292 11.18 20.75 -6.67
C LEU A 292 10.38 19.49 -6.98
N ALA A 293 11.06 18.37 -7.19
CA ALA A 293 10.48 17.12 -7.65
C ALA A 293 10.80 15.96 -6.70
N PRO A 294 10.07 14.82 -6.82
CA PRO A 294 10.41 13.60 -6.10
C PRO A 294 11.88 13.16 -6.32
N PRO A 295 12.49 12.47 -5.35
CA PRO A 295 13.93 12.20 -5.33
C PRO A 295 14.44 11.40 -6.53
N GLU A 296 13.61 10.56 -7.16
CA GLU A 296 13.98 9.78 -8.35
C GLU A 296 14.32 10.62 -9.59
N PHE A 297 13.89 11.88 -9.63
CA PHE A 297 14.20 12.79 -10.73
C PHE A 297 15.57 13.48 -10.55
N SER A 298 16.25 13.26 -9.41
CA SER A 298 17.58 13.79 -9.16
C SER A 298 18.64 13.02 -9.92
N SER A 299 19.64 13.73 -10.45
CA SER A 299 20.88 13.11 -10.94
C SER A 299 21.81 12.68 -9.81
N ASP A 300 21.64 13.21 -8.60
CA ASP A 300 22.44 12.87 -7.42
C ASP A 300 21.89 11.59 -6.75
N GLU A 301 22.74 10.56 -6.66
CA GLU A 301 22.41 9.27 -6.04
C GLU A 301 22.06 9.40 -4.56
N SER A 302 22.68 10.34 -3.84
CA SER A 302 22.41 10.55 -2.42
C SER A 302 21.00 11.09 -2.18
N VAL A 303 20.50 11.93 -3.09
CA VAL A 303 19.12 12.43 -3.08
C VAL A 303 18.16 11.33 -3.49
N ARG A 304 18.49 10.61 -4.58
CA ARG A 304 17.63 9.55 -5.15
C ARG A 304 17.42 8.35 -4.23
N SER A 305 18.44 7.99 -3.43
CA SER A 305 18.35 6.90 -2.45
C SER A 305 17.61 7.27 -1.17
N ASN A 306 17.40 8.57 -0.91
CA ASN A 306 16.63 9.04 0.23
C ASN A 306 15.14 9.22 -0.15
N PRO A 307 14.20 8.46 0.45
CA PRO A 307 12.77 8.62 0.14
C PRO A 307 12.24 10.02 0.49
N PHE A 308 12.86 10.72 1.45
CA PHE A 308 12.54 12.09 1.83
C PHE A 308 13.47 13.12 1.17
N GLY A 309 14.22 12.72 0.13
CA GLY A 309 15.00 13.64 -0.69
C GLY A 309 14.11 14.49 -1.61
N VAL A 310 14.63 15.62 -2.06
CA VAL A 310 13.99 16.48 -3.07
C VAL A 310 14.96 16.74 -4.18
N ALA A 311 14.56 16.41 -5.41
CA ALA A 311 15.28 16.76 -6.61
C ALA A 311 15.03 18.23 -6.94
N VAL A 312 16.10 18.96 -7.20
CA VAL A 312 16.04 20.35 -7.67
C VAL A 312 16.39 20.34 -9.15
N ILE A 313 15.46 20.80 -9.99
CA ILE A 313 15.64 20.78 -11.45
C ILE A 313 15.82 22.20 -11.94
N GLN A 314 17.06 22.51 -12.33
CA GLN A 314 17.46 23.79 -12.90
C GLN A 314 18.66 23.60 -13.86
N PRO A 315 18.63 24.13 -15.09
CA PRO A 315 17.50 24.81 -15.73
C PRO A 315 16.33 23.86 -16.02
N VAL A 316 15.11 24.39 -16.05
CA VAL A 316 13.89 23.59 -16.30
C VAL A 316 13.70 23.31 -17.79
N PRO A 317 13.66 22.03 -18.23
CA PRO A 317 13.33 21.70 -19.61
C PRO A 317 11.91 22.15 -19.99
N PRO A 318 11.66 22.61 -21.24
CA PRO A 318 10.31 22.89 -21.70
C PRO A 318 9.40 21.66 -21.55
N CYS A 319 8.18 21.88 -21.08
CA CYS A 319 7.18 20.82 -20.88
C CYS A 319 7.63 19.66 -19.97
N TRP A 320 8.52 19.94 -18.99
CA TRP A 320 9.05 18.90 -18.10
C TRP A 320 7.93 18.19 -17.33
N ALA A 321 6.96 18.94 -16.80
CA ALA A 321 5.85 18.38 -16.02
C ALA A 321 5.03 17.40 -16.86
N GLU A 322 4.59 17.83 -18.05
CA GLU A 322 3.77 17.03 -18.95
C GLU A 322 4.52 15.80 -19.48
N SER A 323 5.81 15.97 -19.82
CA SER A 323 6.65 14.87 -20.31
C SER A 323 6.87 13.79 -19.25
N ASN A 324 6.77 14.15 -17.97
CA ASN A 324 6.88 13.23 -16.85
C ASN A 324 5.52 12.78 -16.31
N GLY A 325 4.42 13.12 -16.98
CA GLY A 325 3.06 12.69 -16.60
C GLY A 325 2.47 13.43 -15.40
N PHE A 326 3.04 14.57 -15.01
CA PHE A 326 2.43 15.46 -14.03
C PHE A 326 1.29 16.24 -14.69
N VAL A 327 0.19 16.34 -13.97
CA VAL A 327 -0.99 17.14 -14.31
C VAL A 327 -1.24 18.15 -13.19
N HIS A 328 -1.99 19.21 -13.47
CA HIS A 328 -2.37 20.14 -12.40
C HIS A 328 -3.14 19.38 -11.33
N SER A 329 -2.71 19.56 -10.08
CA SER A 329 -3.28 18.80 -8.98
C SER A 329 -4.77 19.12 -8.85
N LYS A 330 -5.60 18.07 -8.79
CA LYS A 330 -7.03 18.21 -8.49
C LYS A 330 -7.27 18.42 -7.01
N LEU A 331 -6.24 18.30 -6.17
CA LEU A 331 -6.31 18.66 -4.77
C LEU A 331 -6.68 20.14 -4.73
N ASP A 332 -7.94 20.39 -4.41
CA ASP A 332 -8.49 21.72 -4.21
C ASP A 332 -7.89 22.21 -2.88
N ILE A 333 -6.62 22.64 -2.90
CA ILE A 333 -5.90 23.15 -1.73
C ILE A 333 -6.70 24.30 -1.11
N ALA A 334 -7.54 24.98 -1.89
CA ALA A 334 -8.51 25.97 -1.42
C ALA A 334 -9.57 25.43 -0.42
N ARG A 335 -9.76 24.11 -0.27
CA ARG A 335 -10.72 23.52 0.68
C ARG A 335 -10.15 23.25 2.09
N VAL A 336 -8.85 23.44 2.30
CA VAL A 336 -8.23 23.28 3.63
C VAL A 336 -8.08 24.68 4.27
N ASP A 337 -9.14 25.13 4.92
CA ASP A 337 -9.28 26.46 5.56
C ASP A 337 -8.13 26.77 6.55
N LYS A 338 -7.59 28.01 6.52
CA LYS A 338 -6.51 28.62 7.35
C LYS A 338 -5.18 27.86 7.58
N GLN A 339 -5.14 26.53 7.50
CA GLN A 339 -3.91 25.73 7.63
C GLN A 339 -3.07 25.80 6.35
N VAL A 340 -3.68 26.14 5.22
CA VAL A 340 -3.03 26.28 3.91
C VAL A 340 -2.08 27.46 3.84
N ASP A 341 -2.42 28.61 4.41
CA ASP A 341 -1.51 29.78 4.40
C ASP A 341 -0.19 29.45 5.09
N LYS A 342 -0.25 28.73 6.21
CA LYS A 342 0.95 28.25 6.91
C LYS A 342 1.68 27.15 6.13
N ALA A 343 0.95 26.22 5.51
CA ALA A 343 1.55 25.20 4.65
C ALA A 343 2.34 25.83 3.50
N TRP A 344 1.83 26.91 2.90
CA TRP A 344 2.51 27.67 1.87
C TRP A 344 3.77 28.36 2.38
N GLU A 345 3.73 29.01 3.55
CA GLU A 345 4.93 29.59 4.16
C GLU A 345 6.06 28.55 4.31
N TRP A 346 5.74 27.29 4.59
CA TRP A 346 6.74 26.24 4.72
C TRP A 346 7.24 25.67 3.40
N VAL A 347 6.35 25.54 2.40
CA VAL A 347 6.79 25.22 1.03
C VAL A 347 7.74 26.32 0.55
N HIS A 348 7.43 27.59 0.84
CA HIS A 348 8.34 28.71 0.57
C HIS A 348 9.67 28.55 1.32
N GLN A 349 9.67 28.17 2.60
CA GLN A 349 10.92 27.94 3.33
C GLN A 349 11.74 26.81 2.70
N GLU A 350 11.12 25.68 2.31
CA GLU A 350 11.79 24.57 1.63
C GLU A 350 12.39 25.01 0.28
N ILE A 351 11.66 25.83 -0.48
CA ILE A 351 12.15 26.46 -1.72
C ILE A 351 13.41 27.27 -1.46
N MET A 352 13.39 28.13 -0.43
CA MET A 352 14.49 29.02 -0.07
C MET A 352 15.71 28.26 0.43
N ASP A 353 15.51 27.17 1.17
CA ASP A 353 16.58 26.32 1.68
C ASP A 353 17.24 25.49 0.56
N LYS A 354 16.49 25.14 -0.49
CA LYS A 354 16.94 24.23 -1.55
C LYS A 354 17.44 24.93 -2.81
N LEU A 355 16.99 26.14 -3.10
CA LEU A 355 17.40 26.87 -4.30
C LEU A 355 18.39 27.99 -4.00
N GLU A 356 19.60 27.81 -4.50
CA GLU A 356 20.61 28.87 -4.48
C GLU A 356 20.14 30.07 -5.32
N GLY A 357 19.93 31.21 -4.66
CA GLY A 357 19.61 32.48 -5.32
C GLY A 357 18.25 33.06 -4.96
N TYR A 358 17.32 32.27 -4.42
CA TYR A 358 16.08 32.81 -3.86
C TYR A 358 16.35 33.28 -2.43
N ARG A 359 16.30 34.60 -2.23
CA ARG A 359 16.57 35.24 -0.93
C ARG A 359 15.36 35.89 -0.30
N SER A 360 14.27 36.05 -1.05
CA SER A 360 13.03 36.61 -0.55
C SER A 360 11.82 35.90 -1.15
N PRO A 361 10.74 35.69 -0.36
CA PRO A 361 9.44 35.27 -0.89
C PRO A 361 8.92 36.20 -1.99
N HIS A 362 9.31 37.49 -1.98
CA HIS A 362 8.91 38.46 -2.99
C HIS A 362 9.57 38.27 -4.36
N ASP A 363 10.65 37.48 -4.42
CA ASP A 363 11.33 37.15 -5.69
C ASP A 363 10.63 35.98 -6.40
N ILE A 364 9.77 35.25 -5.69
CA ILE A 364 8.96 34.15 -6.20
C ILE A 364 7.67 34.74 -6.76
N GLY A 365 7.42 34.55 -8.06
CA GLY A 365 6.19 35.02 -8.68
C GLY A 365 4.99 34.21 -8.19
N THR A 366 4.89 32.97 -8.67
CA THR A 366 3.83 32.04 -8.29
C THR A 366 4.40 30.65 -8.08
N VAL A 367 3.77 29.89 -7.18
CA VAL A 367 4.13 28.49 -6.93
C VAL A 367 2.94 27.63 -7.31
N GLU A 368 3.15 26.63 -8.16
CA GLU A 368 2.10 25.70 -8.59
C GLU A 368 2.47 24.27 -8.17
N ILE A 369 1.50 23.55 -7.60
CA ILE A 369 1.68 22.13 -7.26
C ILE A 369 1.02 21.29 -8.35
N VAL A 370 1.83 20.43 -8.97
CA VAL A 370 1.38 19.44 -9.95
C VAL A 370 1.50 18.04 -9.36
N GLU A 371 0.58 17.16 -9.72
CA GLU A 371 0.54 15.79 -9.24
C GLU A 371 0.68 14.79 -10.39
N ARG A 372 1.29 13.65 -10.11
CA ARG A 372 1.41 12.54 -11.04
C ARG A 372 0.87 11.29 -10.38
N GLU A 373 0.04 10.58 -11.13
CA GLU A 373 -0.36 9.22 -10.82
C GLU A 373 0.75 8.23 -11.20
N ILE A 374 1.37 7.55 -10.24
CA ILE A 374 2.22 6.40 -10.53
C ILE A 374 1.33 5.16 -10.57
N LEU A 375 1.05 4.70 -11.78
CA LEU A 375 0.54 3.36 -11.98
C LEU A 375 1.68 2.40 -11.65
N SER A 376 1.55 1.65 -10.55
CA SER A 376 2.44 0.52 -10.31
C SER A 376 2.32 -0.39 -11.54
N LYS A 377 3.43 -0.64 -12.24
CA LYS A 377 3.42 -1.67 -13.27
C LYS A 377 3.21 -2.97 -12.52
N ALA A 378 1.96 -3.46 -12.51
CA ALA A 378 1.65 -4.81 -12.08
C ALA A 378 2.61 -5.74 -12.84
N THR A 379 3.58 -6.28 -12.10
CA THR A 379 4.66 -7.10 -12.65
C THR A 379 4.25 -8.55 -12.64
#